data_AF-A0A8K0HZC5-F1
#
_entry.id   AF-A0A8K0HZC5-F1
#
_cell.length_a   1.000
_cell.length_b   1.000
_cell.length_c   1.000
_cell.angle_alpha   90.00
_cell.angle_beta   90.00
_cell.angle_gamma   90.00
#
_symmetry.space_group_name_H-M   'P 1'
#
loop_
_entity.id
_entity.type
_entity.pdbx_description
1 polymer ?
#
loop_
_entity_poly.entity_id
_entity_poly.type
_entity_poly.pdbx_seq_one_letter_code
_entity_poly.pdbx_strand_id
1 'polypeptide(L)'
;MSFLASLYADYMDAANVPGWYCGPYYFSADSLRSFAASQVNYILGDNPKKMSYVVGYGKNYPKHVHHRGASIPDDGVKYSCTTGWKWFRAKSPNPNVITGAMVGGPDRFDGFKDARQSYGYTEPTLAGNAGLVALLVSLTSSGGASVDKNTMFSAVPPLFPAAPPPPPPWTP
;
A
#
# COMPACT_ATOMS: atom_id res chain seq x y z
N MET A 1 1.66 3.66 5.97
CA MET A 1 3.07 3.92 6.34
C MET A 1 4.07 3.47 5.28
N SER A 2 3.80 2.41 4.52
CA SER A 2 4.72 1.85 3.51
C SER A 2 5.16 2.84 2.43
N PHE A 3 4.22 3.63 1.88
CA PHE A 3 4.57 4.66 0.88
C PHE A 3 5.55 5.69 1.45
N LEU A 4 5.30 6.17 2.68
CA LEU A 4 6.20 7.13 3.35
C LEU A 4 7.58 6.53 3.61
N ALA A 5 7.66 5.23 3.96
CA ALA A 5 8.95 4.55 4.12
C ALA A 5 9.73 4.51 2.80
N SER A 6 9.05 4.18 1.69
CA SER A 6 9.67 4.20 0.35
C SER A 6 10.09 5.61 -0.07
N LEU A 7 9.22 6.61 0.13
CA LEU A 7 9.50 8.01 -0.18
C LEU A 7 10.67 8.54 0.63
N TYR A 8 10.75 8.17 1.90
CA TYR A 8 11.82 8.63 2.77
C TYR A 8 13.15 7.94 2.44
N ALA A 9 13.14 6.67 2.05
CA ALA A 9 14.32 6.02 1.49
C ALA A 9 14.84 6.74 0.23
N ASP A 10 13.93 7.21 -0.63
CA ASP A 10 14.30 7.98 -1.81
C ASP A 10 14.90 9.35 -1.45
N TYR A 11 14.39 9.99 -0.39
CA TYR A 11 14.96 11.21 0.14
C TYR A 11 16.37 10.99 0.72
N MET A 12 16.57 9.90 1.46
CA MET A 12 17.88 9.55 2.03
C MET A 12 18.95 9.39 0.94
N ASP A 13 18.62 8.70 -0.15
CA ASP A 13 19.54 8.54 -1.28
C ASP A 13 19.86 9.89 -1.94
N ALA A 14 18.84 10.73 -2.17
CA ALA A 14 19.03 12.06 -2.75
C ALA A 14 19.88 12.99 -1.85
N ALA A 15 19.79 12.84 -0.53
CA ALA A 15 20.58 13.57 0.45
C ALA A 15 21.94 12.92 0.76
N ASN A 16 22.29 11.80 0.12
CA ASN A 16 23.50 11.01 0.40
C ASN A 16 23.62 10.57 1.87
N VAL A 17 22.50 10.21 2.49
CA VAL A 17 22.41 9.72 3.88
C VAL A 17 22.21 8.20 3.86
N PRO A 18 23.20 7.39 4.29
CA PRO A 18 23.13 5.93 4.16
C PRO A 18 22.15 5.24 5.13
N GLY A 19 21.72 5.95 6.18
CA GLY A 19 20.90 5.40 7.25
C GLY A 19 20.74 6.36 8.42
N TRP A 20 19.92 6.00 9.40
CA TRP A 20 19.92 6.68 10.70
C TRP A 20 19.81 5.67 11.85
N TYR A 21 20.26 6.11 13.03
CA TYR A 21 20.09 5.36 14.27
C TYR A 21 18.81 5.77 15.00
N CYS A 22 17.99 4.80 15.38
CA CYS A 22 16.87 4.96 16.29
C CYS A 22 17.18 4.17 17.57
N GLY A 23 17.83 4.84 18.53
CA GLY A 23 18.41 4.18 19.70
C GLY A 23 19.52 3.21 19.27
N PRO A 24 19.47 1.92 19.64
CA PRO A 24 20.51 0.95 19.29
C PRO A 24 20.38 0.39 17.86
N TYR A 25 19.31 0.71 17.13
CA TYR A 25 19.02 0.12 15.83
C TYR A 25 19.39 1.05 14.67
N TYR A 26 20.07 0.52 13.67
CA TYR A 26 20.39 1.23 12.42
C TYR A 26 19.37 0.88 11.34
N PHE A 27 18.81 1.90 10.69
CA PHE A 27 17.88 1.75 9.58
C PHE A 27 18.49 2.35 8.32
N SER A 28 18.75 1.51 7.32
CA SER A 28 19.18 1.95 5.98
C SER A 28 17.99 2.28 5.09
N ALA A 29 18.24 3.00 3.99
CA ALA A 29 17.25 3.19 2.93
C ALA A 29 16.68 1.85 2.41
N ASP A 30 17.53 0.83 2.27
CA ASP A 30 17.11 -0.52 1.86
C ASP A 30 16.20 -1.22 2.88
N SER A 31 16.40 -0.97 4.17
CA SER A 31 15.52 -1.50 5.22
C SER A 31 14.11 -0.93 5.08
N LEU A 32 13.98 0.36 4.78
CA LEU A 32 12.70 1.02 4.55
C LEU A 32 12.01 0.54 3.27
N ARG A 33 12.78 0.36 2.18
CA ARG A 33 12.26 -0.21 0.92
C ARG A 33 11.80 -1.65 1.09
N SER A 34 12.57 -2.46 1.79
CA SER A 34 12.23 -3.85 2.10
C SER A 34 10.97 -3.94 2.95
N PHE A 35 10.82 -3.05 3.93
CA PHE A 35 9.57 -2.90 4.67
C PHE A 35 8.41 -2.50 3.75
N ALA A 36 8.58 -1.49 2.90
CA ALA A 36 7.52 -1.05 1.99
C ALA A 36 7.07 -2.17 1.03
N ALA A 37 8.02 -2.91 0.47
CA ALA A 37 7.79 -4.05 -0.41
C ALA A 37 7.10 -5.21 0.33
N SER A 38 7.48 -5.51 1.57
CA SER A 38 6.84 -6.57 2.35
C SER A 38 5.36 -6.29 2.58
N GLN A 39 4.99 -5.03 2.81
CA GLN A 39 3.58 -4.64 2.98
C GLN A 39 2.78 -4.80 1.68
N VAL A 40 3.35 -4.46 0.52
CA VAL A 40 2.69 -4.71 -0.78
C VAL A 40 2.56 -6.20 -1.04
N ASN A 41 3.62 -6.98 -0.84
CA ASN A 41 3.57 -8.42 -1.04
C ASN A 41 2.51 -9.07 -0.15
N TYR A 42 2.41 -8.64 1.12
CA TYR A 42 1.37 -9.08 2.02
C TYR A 42 -0.04 -8.74 1.49
N ILE A 43 -0.28 -7.51 1.05
CA ILE A 43 -1.56 -7.09 0.43
C ILE A 43 -1.88 -7.93 -0.82
N LEU A 44 -0.87 -8.27 -1.62
CA LEU A 44 -1.05 -9.00 -2.87
C LEU A 44 -1.14 -10.52 -2.71
N GLY A 45 -0.86 -11.07 -1.53
CA GLY A 45 -1.11 -12.47 -1.23
C GLY A 45 -0.03 -13.20 -0.44
N ASP A 46 1.09 -12.56 -0.13
CA ASP A 46 2.11 -13.14 0.76
C ASP A 46 1.73 -12.96 2.24
N ASN A 47 0.62 -13.60 2.60
CA ASN A 47 0.08 -13.63 3.95
C ASN A 47 -0.34 -15.07 4.31
N PRO A 48 -0.63 -15.38 5.58
CA PRO A 48 -1.00 -16.73 6.01
C PRO A 48 -2.23 -17.31 5.28
N LYS A 49 -3.13 -16.44 4.77
CA LYS A 49 -4.31 -16.86 4.01
C LYS A 49 -4.06 -17.09 2.52
N LYS A 50 -2.86 -16.76 2.02
CA LYS A 50 -2.50 -16.83 0.59
C LYS A 50 -3.59 -16.20 -0.29
N MET A 51 -4.04 -15.01 0.14
CA MET A 51 -5.19 -14.29 -0.44
C MET A 51 -4.80 -12.85 -0.73
N SER A 52 -5.11 -12.34 -1.92
CA SER A 52 -4.98 -10.91 -2.19
C SER A 52 -6.09 -10.13 -1.50
N TYR A 53 -5.75 -9.00 -0.87
CA TYR A 53 -6.71 -8.02 -0.38
C TYR A 53 -7.07 -6.97 -1.44
N VAL A 54 -6.61 -7.13 -2.68
CA VAL A 54 -7.03 -6.35 -3.85
C VAL A 54 -8.02 -7.18 -4.65
N VAL A 55 -9.24 -6.69 -4.79
CA VAL A 55 -10.33 -7.38 -5.47
C VAL A 55 -9.97 -7.62 -6.93
N GLY A 56 -10.17 -8.85 -7.41
CA GLY A 56 -9.87 -9.24 -8.79
C GLY A 56 -8.38 -9.50 -9.08
N TYR A 57 -7.49 -9.35 -8.11
CA TYR A 57 -6.06 -9.65 -8.27
C TYR A 57 -5.72 -11.04 -7.72
N GLY A 58 -4.92 -11.80 -8.48
CA GLY A 58 -4.49 -13.16 -8.10
C GLY A 58 -5.61 -14.20 -8.16
N LYS A 59 -5.33 -15.41 -7.66
CA LYS A 59 -6.26 -16.56 -7.73
C LYS A 59 -7.30 -16.58 -6.60
N ASN A 60 -7.02 -15.90 -5.49
CA ASN A 60 -7.85 -15.88 -4.29
C ASN A 60 -7.95 -14.44 -3.77
N TYR A 61 -9.17 -13.88 -3.73
CA TYR A 61 -9.46 -12.50 -3.34
C TYR A 61 -10.89 -12.38 -2.76
N PRO A 62 -11.22 -11.32 -2.00
CA PRO A 62 -12.55 -11.09 -1.42
C PRO A 62 -13.67 -11.03 -2.48
N LYS A 63 -14.75 -11.78 -2.24
CA LYS A 63 -15.91 -11.85 -3.13
C LYS A 63 -17.16 -11.20 -2.55
N HIS A 64 -17.11 -10.73 -1.29
CA HIS A 64 -18.24 -10.16 -0.56
C HIS A 64 -17.89 -8.77 0.00
N VAL A 65 -17.37 -7.91 -0.86
CA VAL A 65 -17.02 -6.52 -0.60
C VAL A 65 -18.24 -5.72 -0.15
N HIS A 66 -18.07 -4.93 0.92
CA HIS A 66 -19.01 -3.92 1.38
C HIS A 66 -19.07 -2.73 0.39
N HIS A 67 -19.66 -2.93 -0.79
CA HIS A 67 -19.85 -1.88 -1.78
C HIS A 67 -21.18 -2.06 -2.51
N ARG A 68 -22.01 -1.01 -2.55
CA ARG A 68 -23.37 -1.07 -3.15
C ARG A 68 -23.32 -1.43 -4.63
N GLY A 69 -22.50 -0.72 -5.41
CA GLY A 69 -22.32 -1.02 -6.84
C GLY A 69 -21.73 -2.40 -7.12
N ALA A 70 -21.03 -3.02 -6.15
CA ALA A 70 -20.54 -4.38 -6.29
C ALA A 70 -21.63 -5.42 -5.98
N SER A 71 -22.49 -5.13 -4.99
CA SER A 71 -23.42 -6.08 -4.39
C SER A 71 -24.78 -6.17 -5.05
N ILE A 72 -25.21 -5.11 -5.71
CA ILE A 72 -26.49 -5.03 -6.41
C ILE A 72 -26.25 -5.43 -7.87
N PRO A 73 -26.99 -6.40 -8.44
CA PRO A 73 -26.83 -6.79 -9.82
C PRO A 73 -27.20 -5.65 -10.77
N ASP A 74 -26.51 -5.61 -11.91
CA ASP A 74 -26.85 -4.70 -13.01
C ASP A 74 -27.89 -5.36 -13.93
N ASP A 75 -29.14 -5.41 -13.47
CA ASP A 75 -30.28 -6.03 -14.15
C ASP A 75 -31.29 -5.01 -14.70
N GLY A 76 -30.91 -3.73 -14.72
CA GLY A 76 -31.78 -2.62 -15.12
C GLY A 76 -32.85 -2.25 -14.09
N VAL A 77 -32.91 -2.92 -12.93
CA VAL A 77 -33.87 -2.63 -11.86
C VAL A 77 -33.30 -1.58 -10.90
N LYS A 78 -34.08 -0.54 -10.61
CA LYS A 78 -33.73 0.44 -9.57
C LYS A 78 -34.12 -0.07 -8.19
N TYR A 79 -33.12 -0.42 -7.39
CA TYR A 79 -33.32 -0.83 -6.00
C TYR A 79 -33.29 0.38 -5.06
N SER A 80 -34.29 0.49 -4.18
CA SER A 80 -34.31 1.46 -3.08
C SER A 80 -33.29 1.10 -1.99
N CYS A 81 -32.98 2.04 -1.09
CA CYS A 81 -32.14 1.76 0.08
C CYS A 81 -32.67 0.61 0.95
N THR A 82 -33.99 0.53 1.13
CA THR A 82 -34.63 -0.52 1.95
C THR A 82 -34.57 -1.89 1.28
N THR A 83 -34.78 -1.96 -0.03
CA THR A 83 -34.65 -3.22 -0.78
C THR A 83 -33.18 -3.65 -0.92
N GLY A 84 -32.24 -2.69 -0.89
CA GLY A 84 -30.79 -2.91 -0.89
C GLY A 84 -30.29 -3.78 0.28
N TRP A 85 -31.03 -3.84 1.39
CA TRP A 85 -30.70 -4.70 2.52
C TRP A 85 -30.67 -6.20 2.15
N LYS A 86 -31.44 -6.62 1.14
CA LYS A 86 -31.38 -7.98 0.58
C LYS A 86 -29.96 -8.27 0.09
N TRP A 87 -29.39 -7.35 -0.68
CA TRP A 87 -28.04 -7.47 -1.21
C TRP A 87 -27.00 -7.39 -0.10
N PHE A 88 -27.12 -6.45 0.84
CA PHE A 88 -26.20 -6.37 1.98
C PHE A 88 -26.09 -7.68 2.79
N ARG A 89 -27.21 -8.41 2.97
CA ARG A 89 -27.27 -9.66 3.75
C ARG A 89 -27.07 -10.94 2.91
N ALA A 90 -26.98 -10.83 1.59
CA ALA A 90 -26.86 -12.00 0.74
C ALA A 90 -25.53 -12.74 0.99
N LYS A 91 -25.58 -14.08 0.92
CA LYS A 91 -24.40 -14.96 1.05
C LYS A 91 -23.74 -15.28 -0.28
N SER A 92 -24.39 -14.91 -1.39
CA SER A 92 -23.80 -15.05 -2.72
C SER A 92 -22.68 -14.02 -2.91
N PRO A 93 -21.67 -14.33 -3.73
CA PRO A 93 -20.68 -13.34 -4.18
C PRO A 93 -21.31 -12.07 -4.74
N ASN A 94 -20.54 -10.99 -4.73
CA ASN A 94 -20.87 -9.77 -5.45
C ASN A 94 -21.08 -10.08 -6.95
N PRO A 95 -22.22 -9.71 -7.56
CA PRO A 95 -22.43 -9.88 -8.99
C PRO A 95 -21.46 -9.06 -9.85
N ASN A 96 -21.01 -7.89 -9.35
CA ASN A 96 -20.07 -7.03 -10.05
C ASN A 96 -18.73 -7.01 -9.32
N VAL A 97 -17.65 -7.38 -10.01
CA VAL A 97 -16.30 -7.37 -9.46
C VAL A 97 -15.72 -5.96 -9.59
N ILE A 98 -15.45 -5.31 -8.46
CA ILE A 98 -14.77 -4.00 -8.43
C ILE A 98 -13.26 -4.16 -8.48
N THR A 99 -12.75 -4.57 -9.64
CA THR A 99 -11.33 -4.87 -9.86
C THR A 99 -10.42 -3.73 -9.42
N GLY A 100 -9.36 -4.06 -8.68
CA GLY A 100 -8.37 -3.12 -8.18
C GLY A 100 -8.71 -2.49 -6.83
N ALA A 101 -9.94 -2.68 -6.32
CA ALA A 101 -10.31 -2.15 -5.02
C ALA A 101 -9.60 -2.90 -3.88
N MET A 102 -8.76 -2.19 -3.13
CA MET A 102 -8.20 -2.68 -1.88
C MET A 102 -9.24 -2.61 -0.76
N VAL A 103 -9.51 -3.74 -0.11
CA VAL A 103 -10.39 -3.82 1.07
C VAL A 103 -9.62 -3.48 2.36
N GLY A 104 -10.35 -3.29 3.47
CA GLY A 104 -9.76 -3.01 4.79
C GLY A 104 -8.69 -4.02 5.24
N GLY A 105 -8.84 -5.29 4.86
CA GLY A 105 -7.83 -6.32 5.14
C GLY A 105 -8.08 -7.05 6.46
N PRO A 106 -7.08 -7.78 6.98
CA PRO A 106 -7.23 -8.65 8.13
C PRO A 106 -7.15 -7.89 9.46
N ASP A 107 -7.51 -8.58 10.55
CA ASP A 107 -7.23 -8.12 11.90
C ASP A 107 -5.77 -8.40 12.30
N ARG A 108 -5.42 -8.00 13.53
CA ARG A 108 -4.06 -8.14 14.10
C ARG A 108 -3.56 -9.58 14.22
N PHE A 109 -4.40 -10.58 14.01
CA PHE A 109 -4.06 -12.01 14.06
C PHE A 109 -4.19 -12.69 12.70
N ASP A 110 -4.11 -11.91 11.60
CA ASP A 110 -4.27 -12.38 10.22
C ASP A 110 -5.66 -12.98 9.93
N GLY A 111 -6.63 -12.74 10.82
CA GLY A 111 -8.02 -13.13 10.64
C GLY A 111 -8.69 -12.26 9.56
N PHE A 112 -9.40 -12.87 8.61
CA PHE A 112 -10.15 -12.15 7.60
C PHE A 112 -11.52 -12.78 7.39
N LYS A 113 -12.57 -11.96 7.45
CA LYS A 113 -13.96 -12.39 7.23
C LYS A 113 -14.50 -11.74 5.95
N ASP A 114 -14.56 -12.52 4.87
CA ASP A 114 -15.14 -12.11 3.60
C ASP A 114 -16.68 -12.11 3.66
N ALA A 115 -17.23 -11.10 4.33
CA ALA A 115 -18.67 -10.88 4.41
C ALA A 115 -18.97 -9.39 4.34
N ARG A 116 -19.97 -9.00 3.54
CA ARG A 116 -20.42 -7.61 3.38
C ARG A 116 -20.73 -6.92 4.71
N GLN A 117 -21.22 -7.65 5.70
CA GLN A 117 -21.55 -7.10 7.01
C GLN A 117 -20.31 -6.74 7.84
N SER A 118 -19.18 -7.34 7.51
CA SER A 118 -17.88 -7.12 8.14
C SER A 118 -17.15 -5.99 7.43
N TYR A 119 -17.72 -4.78 7.52
CA TYR A 119 -17.22 -3.58 6.83
C TYR A 119 -15.75 -3.30 7.18
N GLY A 120 -15.35 -3.47 8.45
CA GLY A 120 -13.95 -3.30 8.86
C GLY A 120 -12.94 -4.17 8.11
N TYR A 121 -13.36 -5.31 7.53
CA TYR A 121 -12.51 -6.18 6.71
C TYR A 121 -12.71 -5.92 5.21
N THR A 122 -13.95 -5.69 4.78
CA THR A 122 -14.37 -5.78 3.37
C THR A 122 -14.69 -4.45 2.71
N GLU A 123 -14.58 -3.34 3.42
CA GLU A 123 -14.86 -2.01 2.89
C GLU A 123 -13.66 -1.45 2.13
N PRO A 124 -13.80 -1.13 0.83
CA PRO A 124 -12.80 -0.40 0.09
C PRO A 124 -12.97 1.09 0.32
N THR A 125 -11.86 1.82 0.44
CA THR A 125 -11.87 3.28 0.63
C THR A 125 -11.03 3.98 -0.42
N LEU A 126 -11.42 5.21 -0.79
CA LEU A 126 -10.63 6.02 -1.71
C LEU A 126 -9.22 6.27 -1.16
N ALA A 127 -9.11 6.60 0.12
CA ALA A 127 -7.83 6.86 0.79
C ALA A 127 -6.92 5.62 0.80
N GLY A 128 -7.45 4.43 1.08
CA GLY A 128 -6.70 3.18 1.04
C GLY A 128 -6.15 2.90 -0.36
N ASN A 129 -6.97 3.06 -1.39
CA ASN A 129 -6.56 2.86 -2.78
C ASN A 129 -5.56 3.91 -3.25
N ALA A 130 -5.73 5.19 -2.86
CA ALA A 130 -4.75 6.24 -3.17
C ALA A 130 -3.38 5.91 -2.57
N GLY A 131 -3.33 5.44 -1.32
CA GLY A 131 -2.10 4.99 -0.67
C GLY A 131 -1.47 3.78 -1.36
N LEU A 132 -2.28 2.81 -1.80
CA LEU A 132 -1.80 1.66 -2.56
C LEU A 132 -1.20 2.08 -3.92
N VAL A 133 -1.87 2.96 -4.67
CA VAL A 133 -1.36 3.46 -5.96
C VAL A 133 -0.04 4.19 -5.77
N ALA A 134 0.05 5.11 -4.79
CA ALA A 134 1.28 5.84 -4.51
C ALA A 134 2.44 4.90 -4.14
N LEU A 135 2.16 3.88 -3.32
CA LEU A 135 3.13 2.86 -2.95
C LEU A 135 3.57 1.98 -4.13
N LEU A 136 2.64 1.57 -4.99
CA LEU A 136 2.99 0.80 -6.19
C LEU A 136 3.89 1.62 -7.10
N VAL A 137 3.55 2.88 -7.37
CA VAL A 137 4.38 3.79 -8.17
C VAL A 137 5.78 3.96 -7.56
N SER A 138 5.88 4.15 -6.25
CA SER A 138 7.18 4.32 -5.58
C SER A 138 8.07 3.08 -5.69
N LEU A 139 7.47 1.88 -5.69
CA LEU A 139 8.21 0.61 -5.79
C LEU A 139 8.49 0.18 -7.24
N THR A 140 7.62 0.50 -8.21
CA THR A 140 7.80 0.15 -9.63
C THR A 140 8.75 1.09 -10.37
N SER A 141 9.18 2.18 -9.73
CA SER A 141 10.12 3.18 -10.28
C SER A 141 11.53 2.61 -10.59
N SER A 142 11.78 1.33 -10.33
CA SER A 142 12.97 0.57 -10.74
C SER A 142 12.90 0.01 -12.17
N GLY A 143 11.84 0.30 -12.96
CA GLY A 143 11.56 -0.40 -14.23
C GLY A 143 11.30 0.44 -15.51
N GLY A 144 11.62 1.74 -15.59
CA GLY A 144 11.72 2.41 -16.91
C GLY A 144 11.25 3.86 -17.04
N ALA A 145 10.52 4.40 -16.06
CA ALA A 145 10.24 5.83 -15.95
C ALA A 145 10.30 6.20 -14.46
N SER A 146 11.52 6.34 -13.94
CA SER A 146 11.76 6.64 -12.53
C SER A 146 11.29 8.06 -12.20
N VAL A 147 10.68 8.24 -11.03
CA VAL A 147 10.57 9.57 -10.41
C VAL A 147 11.98 10.14 -10.26
N ASP A 148 12.21 11.34 -10.79
CA ASP A 148 13.48 12.05 -10.59
C ASP A 148 13.56 12.54 -9.14
N LYS A 149 14.17 11.71 -8.30
CA LYS A 149 14.34 11.95 -6.86
C LYS A 149 15.19 13.19 -6.61
N ASN A 150 16.20 13.45 -7.44
CA ASN A 150 17.09 14.58 -7.27
C ASN A 150 16.34 15.90 -7.47
N THR A 151 15.49 15.98 -8.49
CA THR A 151 14.65 17.16 -8.70
C THR A 151 13.55 17.27 -7.65
N MET A 152 12.89 16.15 -7.31
CA MET A 152 11.80 16.13 -6.32
C MET A 152 12.23 16.64 -4.95
N PHE A 153 13.45 16.33 -4.52
CA PHE A 153 13.98 16.74 -3.22
C PHE A 153 14.93 17.94 -3.27
N SER A 154 15.09 18.59 -4.42
CA SER A 154 16.02 19.71 -4.62
C SER A 154 15.81 20.89 -3.65
N ALA A 155 14.57 21.11 -3.20
CA ALA A 155 14.22 22.18 -2.26
C ALA A 155 14.25 21.75 -0.79
N VAL A 156 14.55 20.48 -0.50
CA VAL A 156 14.58 19.96 0.88
C VAL A 156 16.01 20.07 1.42
N PRO A 157 16.26 20.82 2.51
CA PRO A 157 17.58 20.88 3.12
C PRO A 157 18.07 19.49 3.54
N PRO A 158 19.38 19.21 3.46
CA PRO A 158 19.92 17.94 3.95
C PRO A 158 19.72 17.83 5.48
N LEU A 159 19.34 16.64 5.96
CA LEU A 159 19.15 16.35 7.39
C LEU A 159 20.42 16.56 8.23
N PHE A 160 21.58 16.36 7.61
CA PHE A 160 22.87 16.48 8.26
C PHE A 160 23.74 17.49 7.50
N PRO A 161 24.65 18.20 8.19
CA PRO A 161 25.69 18.97 7.52
C PRO A 161 26.47 18.06 6.57
N ALA A 162 26.91 18.58 5.43
CA ALA A 162 27.81 17.86 4.55
C ALA A 162 29.03 17.38 5.35
N ALA A 163 29.47 16.13 5.11
CA ALA A 163 30.69 15.64 5.73
C ALA A 163 31.84 16.62 5.42
N PRO A 164 32.68 16.97 6.42
CA PRO A 164 33.82 17.84 6.17
C PRO A 164 34.72 17.18 5.11
N PRO A 165 35.38 17.98 4.25
CA PRO A 165 36.30 17.45 3.25
C PRO A 165 37.37 16.57 3.93
N PRO A 166 37.85 15.51 3.24
CA PRO A 166 38.90 14.67 3.79
C PRO A 166 40.11 15.54 4.16
N PRO A 167 40.81 15.21 5.27
CA PRO A 167 42.01 15.94 5.64
C PRO A 167 43.01 15.91 4.48
N PRO A 168 43.80 16.98 4.28
CA PRO A 168 44.81 16.99 3.24
C PRO A 168 45.77 15.79 3.41
N PRO A 169 46.31 15.23 2.30
CA PRO A 169 47.27 14.15 2.37
C PRO A 169 48.42 14.53 3.30
N TRP A 170 48.78 13.65 4.23
CA TRP A 170 49.89 13.89 5.14
C TRP A 170 51.18 14.06 4.34
N THR A 171 51.80 15.24 4.43
CA THR A 171 53.15 15.49 3.91
C THR A 171 54.16 15.41 5.06
N PRO A 172 55.16 14.50 4.98
CA PRO A 172 56.22 14.38 5.98
C PRO A 172 57.05 15.65 6.16
#